data_AF-A0A1H3J1B3-F1
#
_entry.id   AF-A0A1H3J1B3-F1
#
_cell.length_a   1.000
_cell.length_b   1.000
_cell.length_c   1.000
_cell.angle_alpha   90.00
_cell.angle_beta   90.00
_cell.angle_gamma   90.00
#
_symmetry.space_group_name_H-M   'P 1'
#
loop_
_entity.id
_entity.type
_entity.pdbx_description
1 polymer ?
#
loop_
_entity_poly.entity_id
_entity_poly.type
_entity_poly.pdbx_seq_one_letter_code
_entity_poly.pdbx_strand_id
1 'polypeptide(L)'
;MEAGEGSFVKKKEKNRNNILLTATALIILTLTICTSNAINAFVSSTLLNTIDHRTLLIYTENDTDKARLMEKLGSDDNVIAVFPWISNNGGDIELQHDGIATAGKIYLKPAIPHASPDVVKGENIRESSSKHVGIIPKTFALDQQVNIDIIRTEKEAFIDGETLIGKDITLKYREYADNDRNNGDEEAHYSDYTFTVIGVYDITKTFDSANTVYIPYNDLLALNDSFQKRVTSVLSRPLLIITAM
;
A
#
# COMPACT_ATOMS: atom_id res chain seq x y z
N MET A 1 14.54 -30.95 -76.02
CA MET A 1 15.37 -30.04 -75.20
C MET A 1 14.43 -29.01 -74.63
N GLU A 2 13.82 -29.30 -73.49
CA GLU A 2 12.93 -28.34 -72.82
C GLU A 2 13.56 -27.93 -71.48
N ALA A 3 13.79 -26.62 -71.37
CA ALA A 3 13.89 -25.74 -70.21
C ALA A 3 14.32 -26.35 -68.86
N GLY A 4 15.62 -26.24 -68.56
CA GLY A 4 16.19 -26.39 -67.20
C GLY A 4 16.24 -25.10 -66.36
N GLU A 5 15.63 -24.00 -66.81
CA GLU A 5 15.83 -22.67 -66.19
C GLU A 5 14.96 -22.42 -64.94
N GLY A 6 13.86 -23.16 -64.73
CA GLY A 6 12.96 -22.96 -63.58
C GLY A 6 13.46 -23.48 -62.22
N SER A 7 14.52 -24.29 -62.20
CA SER A 7 15.04 -24.95 -60.97
C SER A 7 15.96 -24.04 -60.15
N PHE A 8 16.72 -23.17 -60.82
CA PHE A 8 17.74 -22.34 -60.18
C PHE A 8 17.14 -21.12 -59.46
N VAL A 9 16.14 -20.47 -60.06
CA VAL A 9 15.43 -19.32 -59.48
C VAL A 9 14.62 -19.73 -58.24
N LYS A 10 13.90 -20.86 -58.31
CA LYS A 10 13.16 -21.43 -57.17
C LYS A 10 14.08 -21.79 -55.99
N LYS A 11 15.30 -22.30 -56.25
CA LYS A 11 16.30 -22.57 -55.20
C LYS A 11 16.85 -21.28 -54.57
N LYS A 12 17.02 -20.21 -55.35
CA LYS A 12 17.50 -18.90 -54.87
C LYS A 12 16.48 -18.22 -53.96
N GLU A 13 15.20 -18.26 -54.32
CA GLU A 13 14.11 -17.74 -53.48
C GLU A 13 13.90 -18.57 -52.22
N LYS A 14 13.94 -19.91 -52.33
CA LYS A 14 13.86 -20.80 -51.16
C LYS A 14 15.02 -20.56 -50.19
N ASN A 15 16.24 -20.40 -50.69
CA ASN A 15 17.40 -20.06 -49.86
C ASN A 15 17.28 -18.67 -49.23
N ARG A 16 16.81 -17.66 -49.97
CA ARG A 16 16.54 -16.32 -49.43
C ARG A 16 15.54 -16.40 -48.27
N ASN A 17 14.44 -17.12 -48.46
CA ASN A 17 13.41 -17.27 -47.43
C ASN A 17 13.93 -18.04 -46.20
N ASN A 18 14.76 -19.07 -46.40
CA ASN A 18 15.39 -19.80 -45.29
C ASN A 18 16.37 -18.92 -44.50
N ILE A 19 17.17 -18.10 -45.18
CA ILE A 19 18.08 -17.14 -44.54
C ILE A 19 17.27 -16.11 -43.74
N LEU A 20 16.20 -15.58 -44.32
CA LEU A 20 15.34 -14.59 -43.66
C LEU A 20 14.66 -15.19 -42.43
N LEU A 21 14.14 -16.41 -42.52
CA LEU A 21 13.53 -17.13 -41.41
C LEU A 21 14.53 -17.35 -40.28
N THR A 22 15.75 -17.77 -40.62
CA THR A 22 16.82 -18.03 -39.64
C THR A 22 17.25 -16.73 -38.96
N ALA A 23 17.42 -15.65 -39.72
CA ALA A 23 17.77 -14.32 -39.18
C ALA A 23 16.67 -13.81 -38.24
N THR A 24 15.39 -13.92 -38.62
CA THR A 24 14.27 -13.54 -37.77
C THR A 24 14.22 -14.36 -36.49
N ALA A 25 14.44 -15.68 -36.56
CA ALA A 25 14.51 -16.55 -35.38
C ALA A 25 15.64 -16.15 -34.43
N LEU A 26 16.83 -15.81 -34.97
CA LEU A 26 17.95 -15.31 -34.19
C LEU A 26 17.66 -13.96 -33.53
N ILE A 27 17.00 -13.04 -34.23
CA ILE A 27 16.58 -11.75 -33.69
C ILE A 27 15.60 -11.97 -32.53
N ILE A 28 14.58 -12.82 -32.72
CA ILE A 28 13.59 -13.13 -31.67
C ILE A 28 14.26 -13.79 -30.46
N LEU A 29 15.17 -14.72 -30.67
CA LEU A 29 15.91 -15.37 -29.60
C LEU A 29 16.73 -14.35 -28.80
N THR A 30 17.46 -13.48 -29.50
CA THR A 30 18.28 -12.43 -28.89
C THR A 30 17.41 -11.45 -28.11
N LEU A 31 16.30 -10.99 -28.69
CA LEU A 31 15.34 -10.11 -28.02
C LEU A 31 14.76 -10.76 -26.77
N THR A 32 14.40 -12.05 -26.84
CA THR A 32 13.87 -12.80 -25.71
C THR A 32 14.88 -12.88 -24.57
N ILE A 33 16.14 -13.22 -24.88
CA ILE A 33 17.22 -13.30 -23.89
C ILE A 33 17.49 -11.93 -23.26
N CYS A 34 17.63 -10.89 -24.08
CA CYS A 34 17.87 -9.53 -23.58
C CYS A 34 16.72 -9.03 -22.70
N THR A 35 15.48 -9.27 -23.11
CA THR A 35 14.30 -8.86 -22.34
C THR A 35 14.21 -9.62 -21.02
N SER A 36 14.44 -10.94 -21.03
CA SER A 36 14.44 -11.75 -19.81
C SER A 36 15.53 -11.31 -18.84
N ASN A 37 16.74 -11.01 -19.33
CA ASN A 37 17.83 -10.51 -18.49
C ASN A 37 17.52 -9.12 -17.94
N ALA A 38 16.94 -8.22 -18.74
CA ALA A 38 16.54 -6.90 -18.28
C ALA A 38 15.45 -6.97 -17.20
N ILE A 39 14.45 -7.84 -17.38
CA ILE A 39 13.41 -8.08 -16.37
C ILE A 39 14.03 -8.65 -15.09
N ASN A 40 14.90 -9.66 -15.19
CA ASN A 40 15.56 -10.23 -14.00
C ASN A 40 16.42 -9.21 -13.27
N ALA A 41 17.16 -8.37 -14.00
CA ALA A 41 17.95 -7.29 -13.42
C ALA A 41 17.04 -6.28 -12.72
N PHE A 42 15.93 -5.89 -13.35
CA PHE A 42 14.93 -5.00 -12.74
C PHE A 42 14.31 -5.61 -11.48
N VAL A 43 13.88 -6.87 -11.51
CA VAL A 43 13.33 -7.55 -10.33
C VAL A 43 14.37 -7.61 -9.21
N SER A 44 15.60 -8.02 -9.52
CA SER A 44 16.65 -8.18 -8.51
C SER A 44 17.07 -6.83 -7.92
N SER A 45 17.34 -5.84 -8.76
CA SER A 45 17.87 -4.54 -8.31
C SER A 45 16.81 -3.59 -7.77
N THR A 46 15.58 -3.63 -8.29
CA THR A 46 14.53 -2.65 -8.00
C THR A 46 13.44 -3.20 -7.09
N LEU A 47 13.22 -4.52 -7.04
CA LEU A 47 12.21 -5.13 -6.17
C LEU A 47 12.83 -5.87 -4.99
N LEU A 48 13.88 -6.68 -5.21
CA LEU A 48 14.45 -7.49 -4.14
C LEU A 48 15.49 -6.74 -3.32
N ASN A 49 16.35 -5.94 -3.96
CA ASN A 49 17.45 -5.22 -3.28
C ASN A 49 17.08 -3.83 -2.77
N THR A 50 15.85 -3.36 -2.99
CA THR A 50 15.33 -2.07 -2.48
C THR A 50 14.51 -2.23 -1.21
N ILE A 51 14.22 -3.46 -0.80
CA ILE A 51 13.48 -3.76 0.41
C ILE A 51 14.52 -3.82 1.54
N ASP A 52 14.71 -2.75 2.30
CA ASP A 52 15.65 -2.81 3.44
C ASP A 52 15.20 -3.83 4.50
N HIS A 53 13.89 -4.11 4.56
CA HIS A 53 13.27 -4.90 5.62
C HIS A 53 12.11 -5.76 5.13
N ARG A 54 11.96 -6.99 5.64
CA ARG A 54 10.82 -7.85 5.31
C ARG A 54 9.77 -7.83 6.42
N THR A 55 8.51 -7.81 6.05
CA THR A 55 7.39 -7.92 6.99
C THR A 55 6.77 -9.31 6.99
N LEU A 56 6.64 -9.94 8.15
CA LEU A 56 5.95 -11.22 8.33
C LEU A 56 4.71 -11.03 9.20
N LEU A 57 3.59 -11.64 8.79
CA LEU A 57 2.37 -11.69 9.59
C LEU A 57 2.24 -13.10 10.20
N ILE A 58 2.34 -13.22 11.52
CA ILE A 58 2.28 -14.49 12.24
C ILE A 58 0.98 -14.59 13.02
N TYR A 59 0.27 -15.70 12.85
CA TYR A 59 -0.93 -16.02 13.62
C TYR A 59 -0.58 -16.94 14.79
N THR A 60 -1.15 -16.66 15.95
CA THR A 60 -1.01 -17.48 17.15
C THR A 60 -2.36 -18.08 17.53
N GLU A 61 -2.36 -19.22 18.22
CA GLU A 61 -3.60 -19.87 18.65
C GLU A 61 -4.21 -19.16 19.87
N ASN A 62 -3.38 -18.55 20.73
CA ASN A 62 -3.80 -17.90 21.97
C ASN A 62 -2.86 -16.74 22.36
N ASP A 63 -3.32 -15.91 23.30
CA ASP A 63 -2.59 -14.72 23.75
C ASP A 63 -1.33 -15.03 24.56
N THR A 64 -1.26 -16.19 25.24
CA THR A 64 -0.06 -16.62 25.97
C THR A 64 1.09 -16.90 25.00
N ASP A 65 0.82 -17.61 23.91
CA ASP A 65 1.81 -17.88 22.86
C ASP A 65 2.23 -16.61 22.15
N LYS A 66 1.29 -15.68 21.94
CA LYS A 66 1.58 -14.36 21.39
C LYS A 66 2.55 -13.57 22.26
N ALA A 67 2.28 -13.47 23.56
CA ALA A 67 3.16 -12.75 24.49
C ALA A 67 4.57 -13.35 24.52
N ARG A 68 4.67 -14.69 24.57
CA ARG A 68 5.95 -15.41 24.51
C ARG A 68 6.70 -15.17 23.21
N LEU A 69 6.01 -15.17 22.07
CA LEU A 69 6.60 -14.89 20.77
C LEU A 69 7.09 -13.44 20.66
N MET A 70 6.33 -12.48 21.17
CA MET A 70 6.75 -11.07 21.21
C MET A 70 8.04 -10.89 22.02
N GLU A 71 8.13 -11.51 23.20
CA GLU A 71 9.34 -11.45 24.04
C GLU A 71 10.56 -12.09 23.33
N LYS A 72 10.36 -13.29 22.76
CA LYS A 72 11.44 -14.03 22.11
C LYS A 72 11.92 -13.34 20.82
N LEU A 73 11.00 -12.85 19.99
CA LEU A 73 11.35 -12.21 18.73
C LEU A 73 11.83 -10.77 18.93
N GLY A 74 11.30 -10.05 19.92
CA GLY A 74 11.77 -8.71 20.26
C GLY A 74 13.19 -8.66 20.82
N SER A 75 13.78 -9.82 21.13
CA SER A 75 15.17 -9.97 21.58
C SER A 75 16.08 -10.65 20.56
N ASP A 76 15.58 -10.95 19.34
CA ASP A 76 16.38 -11.53 18.26
C ASP A 76 17.04 -10.42 17.43
N ASP A 77 18.36 -10.47 17.26
CA ASP A 77 19.14 -9.46 16.53
C ASP A 77 18.73 -9.31 15.05
N ASN A 78 18.07 -10.31 14.46
CA ASN A 78 17.58 -10.26 13.08
C ASN A 78 16.18 -9.63 12.98
N VAL A 79 15.53 -9.34 14.11
CA VAL A 79 14.21 -8.74 14.19
C VAL A 79 14.36 -7.27 14.61
N ILE A 80 13.91 -6.38 13.75
CA ILE A 80 13.99 -4.94 13.98
C ILE A 80 12.88 -4.49 14.91
N ALA A 81 11.66 -5.01 14.70
CA ALA A 81 10.51 -4.65 15.51
C ALA A 81 9.40 -5.70 15.42
N VAL A 82 8.59 -5.77 16.48
CA VAL A 82 7.42 -6.64 16.58
C VAL A 82 6.23 -5.84 17.07
N PHE A 83 5.14 -5.88 16.32
CA PHE A 83 3.90 -5.16 16.63
C PHE A 83 2.73 -6.13 16.67
N PRO A 84 1.78 -5.97 17.62
CA PRO A 84 0.44 -6.48 17.44
C PRO A 84 -0.11 -5.97 16.10
N TRP A 85 -0.66 -6.85 15.28
CA TRP A 85 -1.31 -6.41 14.06
C TRP A 85 -2.59 -5.66 14.39
N ILE A 86 -2.75 -4.52 13.72
CA ILE A 86 -3.92 -3.65 13.81
C ILE A 86 -4.51 -3.61 12.40
N SER A 87 -5.82 -3.88 12.28
CA SER A 87 -6.49 -3.75 10.98
C SER A 87 -6.52 -2.29 10.56
N ASN A 88 -6.29 -2.05 9.27
CA ASN A 88 -6.56 -0.74 8.68
C ASN A 88 -8.07 -0.47 8.79
N ASN A 89 -8.42 0.70 9.29
CA ASN A 89 -9.81 1.15 9.44
C ASN A 89 -9.95 2.54 8.87
N GLY A 90 -11.16 3.00 8.63
CA GLY A 90 -11.41 4.30 8.02
C GLY A 90 -12.80 4.80 8.37
N GLY A 91 -13.15 5.94 7.78
CA GLY A 91 -14.41 6.60 8.07
C GLY A 91 -14.70 7.71 7.08
N ASP A 92 -15.84 8.34 7.30
CA ASP A 92 -16.30 9.46 6.50
C ASP A 92 -15.62 10.74 7.00
N ILE A 93 -15.21 11.60 6.08
CA ILE A 93 -14.69 12.93 6.37
C ILE A 93 -15.46 13.97 5.58
N GLU A 94 -15.49 15.19 6.11
CA GLU A 94 -15.78 16.39 5.34
C GLU A 94 -14.57 17.31 5.45
N LEU A 95 -13.90 17.53 4.33
CA LEU A 95 -12.74 18.41 4.26
C LEU A 95 -13.18 19.78 3.76
N GLN A 96 -12.86 20.84 4.50
CA GLN A 96 -12.94 22.21 3.98
C GLN A 96 -11.58 22.62 3.43
N HIS A 97 -11.50 22.81 2.12
CA HIS A 97 -10.28 23.22 1.43
C HIS A 97 -10.60 24.30 0.40
N ASP A 98 -9.86 25.42 0.43
CA ASP A 98 -10.08 26.60 -0.43
C ASP A 98 -11.54 27.11 -0.47
N GLY A 99 -12.24 27.01 0.66
CA GLY A 99 -13.64 27.44 0.79
C GLY A 99 -14.66 26.46 0.20
N ILE A 100 -14.23 25.28 -0.24
CA ILE A 100 -15.08 24.21 -0.75
C ILE A 100 -15.12 23.07 0.28
N ALA A 101 -16.33 22.65 0.65
CA ALA A 101 -16.52 21.45 1.46
C ALA A 101 -16.61 20.23 0.54
N THR A 102 -15.75 19.24 0.77
CA THR A 102 -15.73 17.96 0.03
C THR A 102 -15.89 16.82 1.02
N ALA A 103 -16.98 16.07 0.86
CA ALA A 103 -17.22 14.85 1.61
C ALA A 103 -16.55 13.65 0.92
N GLY A 104 -16.07 12.69 1.70
CA GLY A 104 -15.60 11.41 1.18
C GLY A 104 -15.06 10.52 2.27
N LYS A 105 -14.17 9.59 1.92
CA LYS A 105 -13.68 8.56 2.84
C LYS A 105 -12.17 8.46 2.84
N ILE A 106 -11.59 8.27 4.02
CA ILE A 106 -10.15 7.96 4.15
C ILE A 106 -9.94 6.59 4.76
N TYR A 107 -8.80 5.99 4.46
CA TYR A 107 -8.31 4.79 5.12
C TYR A 107 -7.14 5.15 6.03
N LEU A 108 -7.21 4.77 7.30
CA LEU A 108 -6.13 4.92 8.26
C LEU A 108 -5.21 3.70 8.23
N LYS A 109 -3.92 3.95 8.18
CA LYS A 109 -2.84 2.98 8.39
C LYS A 109 -1.99 3.39 9.60
N PRO A 110 -1.43 2.41 10.33
CA PRO A 110 -0.50 2.74 11.39
C PRO A 110 0.83 3.20 10.78
N ALA A 111 1.35 4.31 11.27
CA ALA A 111 2.74 4.68 11.06
C ALA A 111 3.62 3.78 11.94
N ILE A 112 4.36 2.90 11.27
CA ILE A 112 5.31 1.95 11.87
C ILE A 112 6.73 2.28 11.37
N PRO A 113 7.76 2.32 12.24
CA PRO A 113 9.15 2.47 11.86
C PRO A 113 9.52 1.48 10.78
N HIS A 114 10.36 1.90 9.84
CA HIS A 114 10.89 1.01 8.80
C HIS A 114 9.86 0.43 7.82
N ALA A 115 8.56 0.71 8.00
CA ALA A 115 7.47 0.27 7.12
C ALA A 115 6.53 1.43 6.70
N SER A 116 6.67 2.60 7.30
CA SER A 116 5.95 3.82 6.92
C SER A 116 6.53 4.45 5.67
N PRO A 117 5.73 5.22 4.91
CA PRO A 117 6.21 5.88 3.71
C PRO A 117 7.22 6.98 4.03
N ASP A 118 8.15 7.21 3.11
CA ASP A 118 9.03 8.36 3.17
C ASP A 118 8.23 9.65 2.97
N VAL A 119 8.42 10.59 3.89
CA VAL A 119 7.83 11.93 3.80
C VAL A 119 8.59 12.73 2.74
N VAL A 120 7.87 13.20 1.73
CA VAL A 120 8.39 14.06 0.66
C VAL A 120 8.45 15.52 1.10
N LYS A 121 7.53 15.96 1.97
CA LYS A 121 7.50 17.31 2.54
C LYS A 121 6.79 17.33 3.88
N GLY A 122 7.29 18.15 4.81
CA GLY A 122 6.79 18.24 6.18
C GLY A 122 7.60 17.37 7.15
N GLU A 123 6.96 16.90 8.21
CA GLU A 123 7.54 16.07 9.25
C GLU A 123 7.02 14.63 9.19
N ASN A 124 7.80 13.70 9.75
CA ASN A 124 7.43 12.29 9.87
C ASN A 124 6.93 11.98 11.30
N ILE A 125 6.09 10.97 11.44
CA ILE A 125 5.55 10.51 12.72
C ILE A 125 6.65 9.84 13.53
N ARG A 126 6.84 10.27 14.78
CA ARG A 126 7.80 9.69 15.72
C ARG A 126 7.04 8.92 16.79
N GLU A 127 7.08 7.59 16.70
CA GLU A 127 6.21 6.64 17.43
C GLU A 127 5.86 6.98 18.88
N SER A 128 6.84 7.44 19.66
CA SER A 128 6.69 7.55 21.12
C SER A 128 6.09 8.88 21.60
N SER A 129 5.97 9.89 20.74
CA SER A 129 5.55 11.25 21.15
C SER A 129 4.46 11.87 20.27
N SER A 130 4.35 11.41 19.03
CA SER A 130 3.32 11.90 18.11
C SER A 130 1.94 11.38 18.52
N LYS A 131 0.98 12.28 18.67
CA LYS A 131 -0.44 12.00 18.89
C LYS A 131 -1.28 12.96 18.06
N HIS A 132 -2.41 12.50 17.55
CA HIS A 132 -3.36 13.31 16.79
C HIS A 132 -2.70 14.02 15.60
N VAL A 133 -1.82 13.30 14.91
CA VAL A 133 -1.16 13.79 13.69
C VAL A 133 -1.31 12.78 12.57
N GLY A 134 -1.16 13.24 11.32
CA GLY A 134 -1.25 12.37 10.15
C GLY A 134 -0.31 12.76 9.02
N ILE A 135 0.08 11.77 8.24
CA ILE A 135 0.78 11.95 6.96
C ILE A 135 -0.17 11.52 5.86
N ILE A 136 -0.41 12.39 4.88
CA ILE A 136 -1.36 12.16 3.79
C ILE A 136 -0.65 12.05 2.43
N PRO A 137 -1.31 11.53 1.40
CA PRO A 137 -0.81 11.56 0.03
C PRO A 137 -0.57 12.99 -0.45
N LYS A 138 0.51 13.20 -1.23
CA LYS A 138 0.71 14.45 -1.95
C LYS A 138 -0.38 14.67 -3.00
N THR A 139 -0.77 13.62 -3.71
CA THR A 139 -1.94 13.60 -4.61
C THR A 139 -3.13 13.04 -3.84
N PHE A 140 -3.74 13.86 -2.99
CA PHE A 140 -4.80 13.45 -2.07
C PHE A 140 -6.16 13.44 -2.76
N ALA A 141 -6.98 12.42 -2.55
CA ALA A 141 -8.35 12.38 -3.05
C ALA A 141 -9.27 11.75 -2.02
N LEU A 142 -10.54 12.17 -1.99
CA LEU A 142 -11.55 11.64 -1.06
C LEU A 142 -12.55 10.71 -1.73
N ASP A 143 -12.53 10.65 -3.07
CA ASP A 143 -13.36 9.77 -3.87
C ASP A 143 -12.73 8.38 -4.01
N GLN A 144 -13.49 7.35 -3.66
CA GLN A 144 -13.07 5.96 -3.77
C GLN A 144 -12.90 5.49 -5.22
N GLN A 145 -13.56 6.13 -6.21
CA GLN A 145 -13.43 5.78 -7.62
C GLN A 145 -12.08 6.21 -8.20
N VAL A 146 -11.52 7.33 -7.72
CA VAL A 146 -10.19 7.84 -8.09
C VAL A 146 -9.07 6.88 -7.66
N ASN A 147 -9.28 6.11 -6.58
CA ASN A 147 -8.30 5.16 -6.04
C ASN A 147 -8.06 3.93 -6.94
N ILE A 148 -8.91 3.67 -7.92
CA ILE A 148 -8.83 2.45 -8.75
C ILE A 148 -7.94 2.69 -9.99
N ASP A 149 -7.79 3.92 -10.46
CA ASP A 149 -7.06 4.21 -11.70
C ASP A 149 -6.41 5.61 -11.70
N ILE A 150 -5.39 5.78 -10.85
CA ILE A 150 -4.60 7.03 -10.73
C ILE A 150 -4.05 7.49 -12.09
N ILE A 151 -3.78 6.56 -13.01
CA ILE A 151 -3.22 6.85 -14.34
C ILE A 151 -4.26 7.47 -15.28
N ARG A 152 -5.55 7.17 -15.09
CA ARG A 152 -6.65 7.64 -15.94
C ARG A 152 -7.52 8.73 -15.32
N THR A 153 -7.37 8.97 -14.02
CA THR A 153 -8.19 9.97 -13.32
C THR A 153 -7.73 11.38 -13.69
N GLU A 154 -8.67 12.25 -14.03
CA GLU A 154 -8.42 13.66 -14.30
C GLU A 154 -7.76 14.36 -13.10
N LYS A 155 -6.79 15.24 -13.37
CA LYS A 155 -6.03 15.96 -12.32
C LYS A 155 -6.91 16.76 -11.36
N GLU A 156 -8.10 17.16 -11.80
CA GLU A 156 -9.06 17.98 -11.06
C GLU A 156 -9.72 17.22 -9.90
N ALA A 157 -9.61 15.89 -9.87
CA ALA A 157 -10.12 15.06 -8.77
C ALA A 157 -9.17 15.00 -7.56
N PHE A 158 -7.98 15.58 -7.66
CA PHE A 158 -6.95 15.56 -6.62
C PHE A 158 -6.78 16.92 -5.95
N ILE A 159 -6.65 16.87 -4.63
CA ILE A 159 -6.25 17.96 -3.76
C ILE A 159 -4.73 17.86 -3.58
N ASP A 160 -4.02 18.99 -3.69
CA ASP A 160 -2.59 19.03 -3.35
C ASP A 160 -2.43 18.92 -1.83
N GLY A 161 -2.05 17.73 -1.37
CA GLY A 161 -1.89 17.44 0.05
C GLY A 161 -0.88 18.35 0.75
N GLU A 162 0.07 18.95 0.02
CA GLU A 162 1.04 19.89 0.62
C GLU A 162 0.35 21.14 1.20
N THR A 163 -0.78 21.55 0.62
CA THR A 163 -1.55 22.71 1.08
C THR A 163 -2.31 22.43 2.39
N LEU A 164 -2.47 21.15 2.74
CA LEU A 164 -3.13 20.70 3.95
C LEU A 164 -2.16 20.55 5.13
N ILE A 165 -0.84 20.68 4.93
CA ILE A 165 0.13 20.64 6.03
C ILE A 165 -0.19 21.76 7.05
N GLY A 166 -0.28 21.38 8.32
CA GLY A 166 -0.69 22.23 9.44
C GLY A 166 -2.20 22.42 9.59
N LYS A 167 -3.02 21.73 8.78
CA LYS A 167 -4.48 21.73 8.90
C LYS A 167 -4.96 20.51 9.67
N ASP A 168 -6.06 20.69 10.39
CA ASP A 168 -6.75 19.61 11.08
C ASP A 168 -7.78 18.95 10.16
N ILE A 169 -7.81 17.62 10.18
CA ILE A 169 -8.82 16.80 9.50
C ILE A 169 -9.57 16.00 10.56
N THR A 170 -10.90 16.09 10.54
CA THR A 170 -11.77 15.34 11.45
C THR A 170 -12.42 14.18 10.72
N LEU A 171 -12.15 12.98 11.22
CA LEU A 171 -12.76 11.72 10.83
C LEU A 171 -14.01 11.46 11.66
N LYS A 172 -15.14 11.27 10.98
CA LYS A 172 -16.36 10.74 11.60
C LYS A 172 -16.42 9.25 11.34
N TYR A 173 -16.55 8.48 12.40
CA TYR A 173 -16.54 7.04 12.29
C TYR A 173 -17.63 6.41 13.16
N ARG A 174 -18.20 5.32 12.65
CA ARG A 174 -19.25 4.60 13.37
C ARG A 174 -18.61 3.76 14.48
N GLU A 175 -19.10 3.94 15.70
CA GLU A 175 -18.85 3.00 16.79
C GLU A 175 -19.82 1.82 16.68
N TYR A 176 -19.31 0.63 16.94
CA TYR A 176 -20.15 -0.56 17.02
C TYR A 176 -20.32 -0.95 18.49
N ALA A 177 -21.54 -0.83 19.02
CA ALA A 177 -21.86 -1.37 20.34
C ALA A 177 -22.00 -2.90 20.28
N ASP A 178 -21.81 -3.58 21.41
CA ASP A 178 -21.83 -5.05 21.50
C ASP A 178 -23.14 -5.71 20.99
N ASN A 179 -24.24 -4.94 20.92
CA ASN A 179 -25.59 -5.43 20.59
C ASN A 179 -26.04 -5.11 19.15
N ASP A 180 -25.29 -4.30 18.38
CA ASP A 180 -25.72 -3.72 17.11
C ASP A 180 -25.81 -4.68 15.90
N ARG A 181 -25.41 -5.95 16.05
CA ARG A 181 -25.43 -6.91 14.93
C ARG A 181 -26.76 -7.64 14.73
N ASN A 182 -27.70 -7.57 15.68
CA ASN A 182 -28.96 -8.32 15.63
C ASN A 182 -30.23 -7.45 15.70
N ASN A 183 -30.13 -6.16 15.98
CA ASN A 183 -31.28 -5.25 15.96
C ASN A 183 -31.08 -4.23 14.84
N GLY A 184 -31.86 -4.38 13.77
CA GLY A 184 -31.78 -3.54 12.56
C GLY A 184 -32.22 -2.08 12.73
N ASP A 185 -32.25 -1.53 13.96
CA ASP A 185 -32.83 -0.22 14.26
C ASP A 185 -32.17 0.50 15.48
N GLU A 186 -31.03 0.06 16.00
CA GLU A 186 -30.32 0.85 17.03
C GLU A 186 -29.56 2.03 16.38
N GLU A 187 -29.75 3.24 16.94
CA GLU A 187 -29.14 4.48 16.46
C GLU A 187 -27.63 4.31 16.36
N ALA A 188 -27.09 4.43 15.14
CA ALA A 188 -25.64 4.35 14.93
C ALA A 188 -24.96 5.48 15.73
N HIS A 189 -24.16 5.09 16.72
CA HIS A 189 -23.29 6.03 17.43
C HIS A 189 -22.10 6.38 16.55
N TYR A 190 -21.85 7.68 16.37
CA TYR A 190 -20.69 8.18 15.63
C TYR A 190 -19.78 8.94 16.58
N SER A 191 -18.48 8.74 16.40
CA SER A 191 -17.42 9.44 17.12
C SER A 191 -16.50 10.15 16.14
N ASP A 192 -15.80 11.15 16.66
CA ASP A 192 -14.92 12.02 15.89
C ASP A 192 -13.47 11.78 16.31
N TYR A 193 -12.58 11.67 15.34
CA TYR A 193 -11.13 11.65 15.53
C TYR A 193 -10.49 12.74 14.69
N THR A 194 -9.85 13.71 15.35
CA THR A 194 -9.18 14.83 14.66
C THR A 194 -7.67 14.64 14.70
N PHE A 195 -7.01 14.91 13.57
CA PHE A 195 -5.56 14.90 13.47
C PHE A 195 -5.04 16.07 12.63
N THR A 196 -3.88 16.61 13.00
CA THR A 196 -3.18 17.62 12.21
C THR A 196 -2.30 16.95 11.15
N VAL A 197 -2.41 17.40 9.90
CA VAL A 197 -1.53 16.94 8.83
C VAL A 197 -0.14 17.52 9.05
N ILE A 198 0.87 16.66 9.26
CA ILE A 198 2.25 17.11 9.52
C ILE A 198 3.18 16.88 8.33
N GLY A 199 2.80 16.03 7.39
CA GLY A 199 3.61 15.75 6.22
C GLY A 199 2.84 15.07 5.10
N VAL A 200 3.50 14.92 3.95
CA VAL A 200 2.96 14.23 2.79
C VAL A 200 3.92 13.21 2.20
N TYR A 201 3.38 12.19 1.55
CA TYR A 201 4.16 11.15 0.88
C TYR A 201 3.73 10.94 -0.59
N ASP A 202 4.58 10.25 -1.35
CA ASP A 202 4.33 9.92 -2.76
C ASP A 202 3.73 8.53 -2.91
N ILE A 203 2.46 8.46 -3.30
CA ILE A 203 1.73 7.19 -3.46
C ILE A 203 2.30 6.31 -4.58
N THR A 204 3.05 6.87 -5.54
CA THR A 204 3.68 6.07 -6.60
C THR A 204 4.86 5.23 -6.09
N LYS A 205 5.38 5.57 -4.91
CA LYS A 205 6.45 4.82 -4.24
C LYS A 205 5.93 3.76 -3.27
N THR A 206 4.73 3.96 -2.74
CA THR A 206 4.16 3.10 -1.69
C THR A 206 3.04 2.19 -2.22
N PHE A 207 2.53 2.49 -3.42
CA PHE A 207 1.38 1.83 -4.04
C PHE A 207 0.10 1.90 -3.18
N ASP A 208 0.00 2.91 -2.33
CA ASP A 208 -1.22 3.19 -1.57
C ASP A 208 -2.27 3.93 -2.39
N SER A 209 -3.52 3.81 -1.96
CA SER A 209 -4.61 4.62 -2.46
C SER A 209 -4.44 6.10 -2.08
N ALA A 210 -4.91 7.00 -2.94
CA ALA A 210 -4.85 8.46 -2.78
C ALA A 210 -5.64 9.01 -1.57
N ASN A 211 -6.38 8.16 -0.85
CA ASN A 211 -7.10 8.50 0.37
C ASN A 211 -6.54 7.77 1.63
N THR A 212 -5.37 7.16 1.53
CA THR A 212 -4.73 6.45 2.66
C THR A 212 -3.95 7.42 3.53
N VAL A 213 -4.23 7.47 4.82
CA VAL A 213 -3.58 8.37 5.79
C VAL A 213 -2.84 7.55 6.83
N TYR A 214 -1.58 7.88 7.06
CA TYR A 214 -0.78 7.27 8.13
C TYR A 214 -0.95 8.08 9.41
N ILE A 215 -1.31 7.43 10.52
CA ILE A 215 -1.46 8.05 11.86
C ILE A 215 -0.63 7.27 12.89
N PRO A 216 -0.31 7.84 14.07
CA PRO A 216 0.40 7.12 15.12
C PRO A 216 -0.24 5.76 15.44
N TYR A 217 0.59 4.73 15.58
CA TYR A 217 0.14 3.36 15.86
C TYR A 217 -0.81 3.29 17.07
N ASN A 218 -0.49 4.02 18.15
CA ASN A 218 -1.30 4.05 19.37
C ASN A 218 -2.67 4.72 19.18
N ASP A 219 -2.77 5.71 18.29
CA ASP A 219 -4.04 6.35 17.98
C ASP A 219 -4.93 5.37 17.21
N LEU A 220 -4.36 4.68 16.21
CA LEU A 220 -5.11 3.65 15.47
C LEU A 220 -5.49 2.46 16.34
N LEU A 221 -4.65 2.08 17.31
CA LEU A 221 -4.97 1.02 18.28
C LEU A 221 -6.21 1.38 19.10
N ALA A 222 -6.24 2.60 19.65
CA ALA A 222 -7.39 3.09 20.43
C ALA A 222 -8.67 3.16 19.57
N LEU A 223 -8.55 3.64 18.34
CA LEU A 223 -9.66 3.64 17.39
C LEU A 223 -10.13 2.23 17.07
N ASN A 224 -9.22 1.28 16.86
CA ASN A 224 -9.56 -0.11 16.57
C ASN A 224 -10.28 -0.79 17.71
N ASP A 225 -9.94 -0.50 18.95
CA ASP A 225 -10.68 -1.05 20.09
C ASP A 225 -12.10 -0.51 20.14
N SER A 226 -12.34 0.73 19.67
CA SER A 226 -13.70 1.27 19.46
C SER A 226 -14.42 0.68 18.23
N PHE A 227 -13.70 0.40 17.13
CA PHE A 227 -14.22 -0.23 15.92
C PHE A 227 -14.54 -1.73 16.11
N GLN A 228 -13.74 -2.42 16.94
CA GLN A 228 -13.68 -3.88 17.02
C GLN A 228 -14.07 -4.43 18.40
N LYS A 229 -14.86 -3.72 19.23
CA LYS A 229 -15.33 -4.22 20.55
C LYS A 229 -15.86 -5.67 20.54
N ARG A 230 -16.19 -6.22 19.36
CA ARG A 230 -16.66 -7.60 19.14
C ARG A 230 -15.67 -8.66 18.63
N VAL A 231 -14.38 -8.39 18.36
CA VAL A 231 -13.47 -9.46 17.85
C VAL A 231 -12.73 -10.19 18.98
N THR A 232 -12.67 -9.61 20.17
CA THR A 232 -11.97 -10.16 21.34
C THR A 232 -12.82 -11.11 22.17
N SER A 233 -13.29 -12.21 21.58
CA SER A 233 -13.63 -13.37 22.41
C SER A 233 -12.97 -14.68 22.03
N VAL A 234 -12.33 -14.87 20.85
CA VAL A 234 -11.71 -16.19 20.56
C VAL A 234 -10.44 -16.17 19.67
N LEU A 235 -10.02 -15.07 19.03
CA LEU A 235 -8.86 -15.13 18.13
C LEU A 235 -7.80 -14.08 18.49
N SER A 236 -6.61 -14.54 18.86
CA SER A 236 -5.47 -13.67 19.12
C SER A 236 -5.11 -12.90 17.84
N ARG A 237 -5.04 -11.55 17.92
CA ARG A 237 -4.64 -10.71 16.77
C ARG A 237 -3.25 -11.14 16.29
N PRO A 238 -2.99 -11.31 14.99
CA PRO A 238 -1.67 -11.72 14.50
C PRO A 238 -0.57 -10.73 14.90
N LEU A 239 0.69 -11.13 14.78
CA LEU A 239 1.88 -10.30 14.98
C LEU A 239 2.43 -9.87 13.63
N LEU A 240 2.72 -8.58 13.49
CA LEU A 240 3.53 -8.04 12.40
C LEU A 240 4.98 -7.97 12.88
N ILE A 241 5.88 -8.61 12.15
CA ILE A 241 7.31 -8.64 12.46
C ILE A 241 8.05 -7.98 11.32
N ILE A 242 8.96 -7.06 11.65
CA ILE A 242 9.89 -6.45 10.72
C ILE A 242 11.25 -7.09 10.93
N THR A 243 11.80 -7.72 9.90
CA THR A 243 13.12 -8.35 9.96
C THR A 243 14.13 -7.57 9.13
N ALA A 244 15.38 -7.57 9.59
CA ALA A 244 16.50 -7.18 8.74
C ALA A 244 16.70 -8.21 7.61
N MET A 245 17.31 -7.80 6.50
CA MET A 245 17.82 -8.73 5.48
C MET A 245 19.31 -9.02 5.67
#